data_AF-A0A7V7D2N0-F1
#
_entry.id   AF-A0A7V7D2N0-F1
#
_cell.length_a   1.000
_cell.length_b   1.000
_cell.length_c   1.000
_cell.angle_alpha   90.00
_cell.angle_beta   90.00
_cell.angle_gamma   90.00
#
_symmetry.space_group_name_H-M   'P 1'
#
loop_
_entity.id
_entity.type
_entity.pdbx_description
1 polymer ?
#
loop_
_entity_poly.entity_id
_entity_poly.type
_entity_poly.pdbx_seq_one_letter_code
_entity_poly.pdbx_strand_id
1 'polypeptide(L)'
;MAIDTTIYVQSPGRISGYLDWLQMLTGASLILFMWSHMVLVASVNLGAGAMNTLAYFFEATYMAQVGGPLIGVAFLLHFVLAARKVPFRSEQQSTMWKHSRMLHHTDTWLWMIQAGTAMVILIMGSIHMWTVLTDLPITAAKSAARIQGGFWLVFYLILLPMVELHVGIGFYRIAVKWGFIKRKTRKGFKRFENILTGIFILIGLITLIRFMTLAV
;
A
#
# COMPACT_ATOMS: atom_id res chain seq x y z
N MET A 1 25.24 47.72 -23.26
CA MET A 1 24.65 46.37 -23.25
C MET A 1 23.51 46.37 -22.25
N ALA A 2 22.27 46.50 -22.72
CA ALA A 2 21.11 46.48 -21.85
C ALA A 2 20.85 45.01 -21.46
N ILE A 3 20.90 44.71 -20.16
CA ILE A 3 20.46 43.41 -19.65
C ILE A 3 18.93 43.45 -19.68
N ASP A 4 18.36 42.65 -20.58
CA ASP A 4 16.91 42.48 -20.68
C ASP A 4 16.42 41.79 -19.41
N THR A 5 15.81 42.56 -18.50
CA THR A 5 15.29 42.11 -17.21
C THR A 5 13.81 41.70 -17.29
N THR A 6 13.31 41.32 -18.46
CA THR A 6 11.99 40.71 -18.58
C THR A 6 12.00 39.36 -17.88
N ILE A 7 11.63 39.36 -16.60
CA ILE A 7 11.33 38.16 -15.83
C ILE A 7 10.13 37.52 -16.53
N TYR A 8 10.36 36.47 -17.30
CA TYR A 8 9.28 35.66 -17.86
C TYR A 8 8.53 35.01 -16.69
N VAL A 9 7.43 35.63 -16.28
CA VAL A 9 6.53 35.06 -15.28
C VAL A 9 5.81 33.89 -15.96
N GLN A 10 6.31 32.67 -15.75
CA GLN A 10 5.62 31.47 -16.22
C GLN A 10 4.21 31.46 -15.64
N SER A 11 3.21 31.47 -16.52
CA SER A 11 1.83 31.21 -16.09
C SER A 11 1.78 29.85 -15.40
N PRO A 12 1.19 29.73 -14.20
CA PRO A 12 1.18 28.47 -13.46
C PRO A 12 0.51 27.38 -14.29
N GLY A 13 1.29 26.37 -14.70
CA GLY A 13 0.81 25.25 -15.49
C GLY A 13 -0.09 24.32 -14.68
N ARG A 14 -1.00 23.60 -15.37
CA ARG A 14 -1.92 22.63 -14.74
C ARG A 14 -1.27 21.30 -14.34
N ILE A 15 0.00 21.10 -14.70
CA ILE A 15 0.75 19.86 -14.49
C ILE A 15 0.74 19.44 -13.02
N SER A 16 0.97 20.37 -12.09
CA SER A 16 0.95 20.09 -10.65
C SER A 16 -0.38 19.49 -10.18
N GLY A 17 -1.50 20.02 -10.70
CA GLY A 17 -2.84 19.51 -10.40
C GLY A 17 -3.05 18.10 -10.93
N TYR A 18 -2.70 17.83 -12.19
CA TYR A 18 -2.80 16.48 -12.78
C TYR A 18 -1.95 15.45 -12.04
N LEU A 19 -0.75 15.85 -11.63
CA LEU A 19 0.17 15.02 -10.88
C LEU A 19 -0.33 14.68 -9.47
N ASP A 20 -1.11 15.57 -8.83
CA ASP A 20 -1.72 15.31 -7.54
C ASP A 20 -2.99 14.45 -7.66
N TRP A 21 -3.78 14.65 -8.71
CA TRP A 21 -4.90 13.78 -9.08
C TRP A 21 -4.42 12.35 -9.37
N LEU A 22 -3.39 12.19 -10.19
CA LEU A 22 -2.86 10.87 -10.52
C LEU A 22 -2.29 10.16 -9.30
N GLN A 23 -1.64 10.90 -8.39
CA GLN A 23 -1.17 10.33 -7.12
C GLN A 23 -2.34 9.84 -6.26
N MET A 24 -3.45 10.59 -6.21
CA MET A 24 -4.64 10.17 -5.48
C MET A 24 -5.27 8.93 -6.12
N LEU A 25 -5.49 8.96 -7.43
CA LEU A 25 -6.16 7.87 -8.15
C LEU A 25 -5.37 6.56 -8.06
N THR A 26 -4.05 6.62 -8.27
CA THR A 26 -3.18 5.45 -8.09
C THR A 26 -3.22 4.92 -6.66
N GLY A 27 -3.21 5.81 -5.66
CA GLY A 27 -3.33 5.42 -4.25
C GLY A 27 -4.68 4.78 -3.92
N ALA A 28 -5.78 5.33 -4.42
CA ALA A 28 -7.13 4.78 -4.24
C ALA A 28 -7.26 3.42 -4.92
N SER A 29 -6.76 3.26 -6.15
CA SER A 29 -6.76 1.98 -6.85
C SER A 29 -5.95 0.91 -6.11
N LEU A 30 -4.78 1.27 -5.56
CA LEU A 30 -3.97 0.33 -4.77
C LEU A 30 -4.63 -0.04 -3.43
N ILE A 31 -5.34 0.88 -2.77
CA ILE A 31 -6.13 0.56 -1.57
C ILE A 31 -7.21 -0.48 -1.90
N LEU A 32 -7.97 -0.26 -2.98
CA LEU A 32 -9.01 -1.19 -3.42
C LEU A 32 -8.44 -2.56 -3.81
N PHE A 33 -7.29 -2.55 -4.48
CA PHE A 33 -6.55 -3.78 -4.78
C PHE A 33 -6.14 -4.50 -3.49
N MET A 34 -5.57 -3.79 -2.51
CA MET A 34 -5.13 -4.41 -1.25
C MET A 34 -6.30 -5.01 -0.47
N TRP A 35 -7.45 -4.34 -0.39
CA TRP A 35 -8.64 -4.93 0.24
C TRP A 35 -9.11 -6.19 -0.49
N SER A 36 -9.16 -6.13 -1.83
CA SER A 36 -9.54 -7.30 -2.65
C SER A 36 -8.54 -8.43 -2.46
N HIS A 37 -7.23 -8.13 -2.48
CA HIS A 37 -6.14 -9.07 -2.25
C HIS A 37 -6.28 -9.75 -0.89
N MET A 38 -6.50 -8.98 0.19
CA MET A 38 -6.66 -9.53 1.53
C MET A 38 -7.86 -10.47 1.63
N VAL A 39 -9.00 -10.12 1.01
CA VAL A 39 -10.18 -10.99 0.98
C VAL A 39 -9.92 -12.28 0.18
N LEU A 40 -9.28 -12.16 -0.99
CA LEU A 40 -8.97 -13.31 -1.86
C LEU A 40 -8.01 -14.28 -1.18
N VAL A 41 -6.94 -13.79 -0.56
CA VAL A 41 -5.96 -14.64 0.13
C VAL A 41 -6.51 -15.19 1.45
N ALA A 42 -7.30 -14.40 2.19
CA ALA A 42 -7.95 -14.84 3.43
C ALA A 42 -9.07 -15.88 3.21
N SER A 43 -9.53 -16.09 1.97
CA SER A 43 -10.50 -17.15 1.66
C SER A 43 -10.03 -18.55 2.06
N VAL A 44 -8.71 -18.78 2.20
CA VAL A 44 -8.15 -20.03 2.74
C VAL A 44 -8.63 -20.34 4.17
N ASN A 45 -9.03 -19.31 4.93
CA ASN A 45 -9.60 -19.48 6.27
C ASN A 45 -10.96 -20.20 6.23
N LEU A 46 -11.69 -20.10 5.11
CA LEU A 46 -12.92 -20.85 4.86
C LEU A 46 -12.63 -22.27 4.31
N GLY A 47 -11.40 -22.51 3.85
CA GLY A 47 -10.93 -23.79 3.33
C GLY A 47 -10.04 -23.62 2.11
N ALA A 48 -9.12 -24.58 1.90
CA ALA A 48 -8.24 -24.57 0.72
C ALA A 48 -9.03 -24.62 -0.61
N GLY A 49 -10.18 -25.30 -0.62
CA GLY A 49 -11.07 -25.33 -1.77
C GLY A 49 -11.57 -23.94 -2.16
N ALA A 50 -11.99 -23.10 -1.20
CA ALA A 50 -12.47 -21.75 -1.48
C ALA A 50 -11.40 -20.88 -2.15
N MET A 51 -10.17 -20.91 -1.61
CA MET A 51 -9.04 -20.20 -2.22
C MET A 51 -8.72 -20.74 -3.61
N ASN A 52 -8.67 -22.07 -3.79
CA ASN A 52 -8.36 -22.68 -5.07
C ASN A 52 -9.43 -22.38 -6.13
N THR A 53 -10.72 -22.34 -5.77
CA THR A 53 -11.80 -21.95 -6.69
C THR A 53 -11.65 -20.50 -7.14
N LEU A 54 -11.36 -19.58 -6.20
CA LEU A 54 -11.11 -18.19 -6.55
C LEU A 54 -9.85 -18.04 -7.41
N ALA A 55 -8.75 -18.69 -7.03
CA ALA A 55 -7.51 -18.64 -7.79
C ALA A 55 -7.69 -19.22 -9.21
N TYR A 56 -8.45 -20.31 -9.35
CA TYR A 56 -8.80 -20.88 -10.65
C TYR A 56 -9.61 -19.91 -11.50
N PHE A 57 -10.56 -19.17 -10.93
CA PHE A 57 -11.29 -18.12 -11.67
C PHE A 57 -10.33 -17.05 -12.22
N PHE A 58 -9.37 -16.60 -11.41
CA PHE A 58 -8.35 -15.63 -11.87
C PHE A 58 -7.43 -16.20 -12.94
N GLU A 59 -7.11 -17.48 -12.87
CA GLU A 59 -6.30 -18.19 -13.87
C GLU A 59 -7.07 -18.37 -15.19
N ALA A 60 -8.32 -18.86 -15.12
CA ALA A 60 -9.16 -19.13 -16.28
C ALA A 60 -9.53 -17.85 -17.05
N THR A 61 -9.59 -16.71 -16.36
CA THR A 61 -9.83 -15.39 -16.96
C THR A 61 -8.56 -14.65 -17.37
N TYR A 62 -7.38 -15.25 -17.18
CA TYR A 62 -6.07 -14.62 -17.34
C TYR A 62 -5.88 -13.32 -16.54
N MET A 63 -6.70 -13.11 -15.51
CA MET A 63 -6.71 -11.89 -14.73
C MET A 63 -5.45 -11.75 -13.88
N ALA A 64 -4.86 -12.86 -13.43
CA ALA A 64 -3.59 -12.81 -12.69
C ALA A 64 -2.40 -12.42 -13.59
N GLN A 65 -2.39 -12.91 -14.83
CA GLN A 65 -1.33 -12.74 -15.82
C GLN A 65 -1.30 -11.31 -16.37
N VAL A 66 -2.47 -10.71 -16.59
CA VAL A 66 -2.58 -9.33 -17.07
C VAL A 66 -2.68 -8.35 -15.91
N GLY A 67 -3.52 -8.64 -14.91
CA GLY A 67 -3.74 -7.79 -13.75
C GLY A 67 -2.51 -7.64 -12.87
N GLY A 68 -1.73 -8.71 -12.69
CA GLY A 68 -0.49 -8.70 -11.90
C GLY A 68 0.51 -7.64 -12.38
N PRO A 69 0.97 -7.69 -13.65
CA PRO A 69 1.84 -6.68 -14.24
C PRO A 69 1.24 -5.26 -14.21
N LEU A 70 -0.06 -5.10 -14.47
CA LEU A 70 -0.71 -3.80 -14.41
C LEU A 70 -0.69 -3.19 -13.00
N ILE A 71 -0.92 -4.01 -11.96
CA ILE A 71 -0.78 -3.57 -10.57
C ILE A 71 0.68 -3.26 -10.25
N GLY A 72 1.65 -4.03 -10.76
CA GLY A 72 3.07 -3.71 -10.64
C GLY A 72 3.43 -2.34 -11.24
N VAL A 73 2.89 -2.02 -12.41
CA VAL A 73 3.05 -0.69 -13.04
C VAL A 73 2.38 0.40 -12.21
N ALA A 74 1.13 0.18 -11.74
CA ALA A 74 0.42 1.13 -10.90
C ALA A 74 1.15 1.39 -9.57
N PHE A 75 1.75 0.34 -8.98
CA PHE A 75 2.58 0.40 -7.79
C PHE A 75 3.82 1.28 -7.98
N LEU A 76 4.58 1.05 -9.06
CA LEU A 76 5.76 1.85 -9.38
C LEU A 76 5.40 3.29 -9.73
N LEU A 77 4.32 3.49 -10.50
CA LEU A 77 3.81 4.83 -10.82
C LEU A 77 3.40 5.57 -9.54
N HIS A 78 2.68 4.90 -8.64
CA HIS A 78 2.30 5.48 -7.35
C HIS A 78 3.54 5.90 -6.55
N PHE A 79 4.56 5.04 -6.49
CA PHE A 79 5.82 5.35 -5.83
C PHE A 79 6.48 6.59 -6.43
N VAL A 80 6.65 6.68 -7.75
CA VAL A 80 7.27 7.84 -8.41
C VAL A 80 6.51 9.13 -8.10
N LEU A 81 5.18 9.10 -8.10
CA LEU A 81 4.36 10.26 -7.79
C LEU A 81 4.43 10.65 -6.31
N ALA A 82 4.43 9.67 -5.40
CA ALA A 82 4.50 9.89 -3.97
C ALA A 82 5.91 10.30 -3.50
N ALA A 83 6.95 9.77 -4.14
CA ALA A 83 8.37 10.03 -3.84
C ALA A 83 8.71 11.53 -3.90
N ARG A 84 8.05 12.30 -4.76
CA ARG A 84 8.20 13.77 -4.83
C ARG A 84 7.91 14.48 -3.49
N LYS A 85 7.16 13.85 -2.60
CA LYS A 85 6.80 14.38 -1.27
C LYS A 85 7.70 13.85 -0.15
N VAL A 86 8.59 12.90 -0.44
CA VAL A 86 9.48 12.26 0.55
C VAL A 86 10.78 13.05 0.66
N PRO A 87 11.22 13.43 1.88
CA PRO A 87 12.50 14.10 2.09
C PRO A 87 13.64 13.09 1.91
N PHE A 88 14.31 13.12 0.76
CA PHE A 88 15.46 12.26 0.49
C PHE A 88 16.78 12.84 1.01
N ARG A 89 16.86 14.16 1.23
CA ARG A 89 18.06 14.80 1.79
C ARG A 89 18.09 14.65 3.31
N SER A 90 19.26 14.33 3.86
CA SER A 90 19.46 14.16 5.31
C SER A 90 19.06 15.40 6.13
N GLU A 91 19.31 16.59 5.61
CA GLU A 91 18.90 17.86 6.22
C GLU A 91 17.37 18.00 6.32
N GLN A 92 16.65 17.61 5.27
CA GLN A 92 15.19 17.62 5.23
C GLN A 92 14.61 16.58 6.19
N GLN A 93 15.22 15.39 6.26
CA GLN A 93 14.84 14.34 7.20
C GLN A 93 15.05 14.78 8.65
N SER A 94 16.20 15.38 8.96
CA SER A 94 16.51 15.92 10.29
C SER A 94 15.53 17.01 10.71
N THR A 95 15.21 17.92 9.78
CA THR A 95 14.23 18.99 10.00
C THR A 95 12.83 18.41 10.24
N MET A 96 12.37 17.49 9.40
CA MET A 96 11.07 16.83 9.54
C MET A 96 10.96 16.10 10.88
N TRP A 97 12.01 15.39 11.29
CA TRP A 97 12.06 14.67 12.56
C TRP A 97 11.98 15.61 13.77
N LYS A 98 12.83 16.65 13.80
CA LYS A 98 12.82 17.66 14.88
C LYS A 98 11.46 18.36 14.98
N HIS A 99 10.88 18.74 13.85
CA HIS A 99 9.58 19.40 13.82
C HIS A 99 8.45 18.47 14.27
N SER A 100 8.46 17.20 13.85
CA SER A 100 7.48 16.21 14.28
C SER A 100 7.54 15.92 15.79
N ARG A 101 8.76 15.89 16.36
CA ARG A 101 8.97 15.80 17.81
C ARG A 101 8.43 17.03 18.53
N MET A 102 8.71 18.23 18.04
CA MET A 102 8.25 19.49 18.66
C MET A 102 6.71 19.59 18.68
N LEU A 103 6.06 19.29 17.55
CA LEU A 103 4.61 19.45 17.41
C LEU A 103 3.78 18.45 18.23
N HIS A 104 4.33 17.28 18.55
CA HIS A 104 3.59 16.17 19.19
C HIS A 104 2.24 15.86 18.52
N HIS A 105 2.15 16.07 17.21
CA HIS A 105 0.89 15.99 16.47
C HIS A 105 0.75 14.65 15.76
N THR A 106 -0.31 13.91 16.08
CA THR A 106 -0.50 12.53 15.62
C THR A 106 -0.49 12.39 14.10
N ASP A 107 -1.17 13.28 13.36
CA ASP A 107 -1.28 13.10 11.91
C ASP A 107 0.05 13.43 11.19
N THR A 108 0.94 14.20 11.83
CA THR A 108 2.31 14.42 11.37
C THR A 108 3.13 13.14 11.56
N TRP A 109 3.03 12.50 12.73
CA TRP A 109 3.68 11.20 12.98
C TRP A 109 3.19 10.09 12.06
N LEU A 110 1.88 10.00 11.84
CA LEU A 110 1.30 9.04 10.89
C LEU A 110 1.87 9.26 9.47
N TRP A 111 2.29 10.48 9.11
CA TRP A 111 2.81 10.76 7.78
C TRP A 111 4.24 10.24 7.67
N MET A 112 5.03 10.39 8.74
CA MET A 112 6.36 9.78 8.84
C MET A 112 6.28 8.26 8.80
N ILE A 113 5.31 7.65 9.50
CA ILE A 113 5.04 6.20 9.41
C ILE A 113 4.69 5.80 7.98
N GLN A 114 3.82 6.55 7.30
CA GLN A 114 3.46 6.28 5.92
C GLN A 114 4.66 6.37 4.96
N ALA A 115 5.55 7.36 5.15
CA ALA A 115 6.76 7.48 4.35
C ALA A 115 7.75 6.34 4.64
N GLY A 116 7.95 5.95 5.92
CA GLY A 116 8.83 4.86 6.31
C GLY A 116 8.35 3.50 5.81
N THR A 117 7.07 3.18 6.03
CA THR A 117 6.43 1.96 5.51
C THR A 117 6.52 1.87 3.99
N ALA A 118 6.36 2.99 3.27
CA ALA A 118 6.47 3.01 1.81
C ALA A 118 7.83 2.50 1.31
N MET A 119 8.93 2.84 2.00
CA MET A 119 10.27 2.39 1.58
C MET A 119 10.45 0.89 1.78
N VAL A 120 9.91 0.35 2.89
CA VAL A 120 9.91 -1.09 3.16
C VAL A 120 9.06 -1.83 2.14
N ILE A 121 7.85 -1.34 1.88
CA ILE A 121 6.91 -1.92 0.91
C ILE A 121 7.49 -1.85 -0.51
N LEU A 122 8.21 -0.80 -0.89
CA LEU A 122 8.84 -0.73 -2.21
C LEU A 122 9.72 -1.96 -2.48
N ILE A 123 10.53 -2.35 -1.49
CA ILE A 123 11.45 -3.48 -1.62
C ILE A 123 10.69 -4.80 -1.49
N MET A 124 9.99 -4.98 -0.36
CA MET A 124 9.33 -6.24 -0.05
C MET A 124 8.13 -6.52 -0.95
N GLY A 125 7.31 -5.51 -1.24
CA GLY A 125 6.20 -5.62 -2.18
C GLY A 125 6.66 -6.00 -3.59
N SER A 126 7.78 -5.44 -4.07
CA SER A 126 8.34 -5.82 -5.38
C SER A 126 8.80 -7.27 -5.40
N ILE A 127 9.52 -7.73 -4.37
CA ILE A 127 9.96 -9.13 -4.24
C ILE A 127 8.74 -10.06 -4.20
N HIS A 128 7.74 -9.73 -3.39
CA HIS A 128 6.51 -10.51 -3.28
C HIS A 128 5.77 -10.64 -4.62
N MET A 129 5.53 -9.51 -5.29
CA MET A 129 4.85 -9.50 -6.58
C MET A 129 5.62 -10.29 -7.63
N TRP A 130 6.94 -10.12 -7.70
CA TRP A 130 7.78 -10.88 -8.62
C TRP A 130 7.65 -12.39 -8.37
N THR A 131 7.85 -12.84 -7.12
CA THR A 131 7.82 -14.27 -6.79
C THR A 131 6.46 -14.91 -7.05
N VAL A 132 5.35 -14.20 -6.78
CA VAL A 132 4.01 -14.77 -7.00
C VAL A 132 3.65 -14.79 -8.49
N LEU A 133 4.01 -13.75 -9.25
CA LEU A 133 3.66 -13.64 -10.67
C LEU A 133 4.52 -14.52 -11.58
N THR A 134 5.72 -14.91 -11.17
CA THR A 134 6.57 -15.84 -11.94
C THR A 134 6.31 -17.32 -11.63
N ASP A 135 5.52 -17.64 -10.60
CA ASP A 135 5.15 -19.01 -10.20
C ASP A 135 3.63 -19.26 -10.26
N LEU A 136 2.99 -18.75 -11.32
CA LEU A 136 1.59 -19.07 -11.64
C LEU A 136 1.46 -20.56 -12.08
N PRO A 137 0.30 -21.22 -11.87
CA PRO A 137 -0.92 -20.73 -11.24
C PRO A 137 -0.84 -20.68 -9.71
N ILE A 138 -1.63 -19.79 -9.10
CA ILE A 138 -1.74 -19.66 -7.64
C ILE A 138 -2.57 -20.82 -7.08
N THR A 139 -2.04 -21.51 -6.06
CA THR A 139 -2.79 -22.53 -5.32
C THR A 139 -2.54 -22.40 -3.82
N ALA A 140 -3.47 -22.91 -3.02
CA ALA A 140 -3.33 -22.99 -1.56
C ALA A 140 -2.11 -23.83 -1.16
N ALA A 141 -1.86 -24.95 -1.86
CA ALA A 141 -0.72 -25.83 -1.61
C ALA A 141 0.63 -25.12 -1.83
N LYS A 142 0.83 -24.47 -2.99
CA LYS A 142 2.05 -23.69 -3.26
C LYS A 142 2.25 -22.56 -2.24
N SER A 143 1.16 -21.88 -1.89
CA SER A 143 1.20 -20.77 -0.93
C SER A 143 1.58 -21.24 0.48
N ALA A 144 1.04 -22.38 0.92
CA ALA A 144 1.39 -23.02 2.18
C ALA A 144 2.84 -23.50 2.20
N ALA A 145 3.27 -24.25 1.17
CA ALA A 145 4.65 -24.75 1.05
C ALA A 145 5.69 -23.61 1.14
N ARG A 146 5.41 -22.47 0.50
CA ARG A 146 6.26 -21.27 0.58
C ARG A 146 6.38 -20.75 2.02
N ILE A 147 5.26 -20.64 2.74
CA ILE A 147 5.22 -20.10 4.11
C ILE A 147 5.84 -21.08 5.11
N GLN A 148 5.59 -22.38 4.96
CA GLN A 148 6.08 -23.44 5.85
C GLN A 148 7.62 -23.55 5.88
N GLY A 149 8.31 -23.06 4.83
CA GLY A 149 9.78 -22.93 4.81
C GLY A 149 10.37 -21.89 5.78
N GLY A 150 9.54 -21.17 6.55
CA GLY A 150 9.97 -20.28 7.64
C GLY A 150 10.46 -18.90 7.21
N PHE A 151 11.35 -18.79 6.22
CA PHE A 151 11.86 -17.49 5.75
C PHE A 151 10.73 -16.58 5.24
N TRP A 152 9.84 -17.13 4.41
CA TRP A 152 8.71 -16.38 3.87
C TRP A 152 7.66 -16.03 4.94
N LEU A 153 7.54 -16.82 6.01
CA LEU A 153 6.68 -16.45 7.13
C LEU A 153 7.15 -15.13 7.76
N VAL A 154 8.45 -15.03 8.10
CA VAL A 154 9.02 -13.81 8.67
C VAL A 154 8.87 -12.64 7.71
N PHE A 155 9.11 -12.87 6.43
CA PHE A 155 8.89 -11.89 5.37
C PHE A 155 7.45 -11.34 5.40
N TYR A 156 6.43 -12.21 5.44
CA TYR A 156 5.04 -11.76 5.48
C TYR A 156 4.62 -11.14 6.82
N LEU A 157 5.21 -11.57 7.94
CA LEU A 157 4.98 -10.97 9.25
C LEU A 157 5.46 -9.51 9.35
N ILE A 158 6.45 -9.13 8.54
CA ILE A 158 6.89 -7.73 8.41
C ILE A 158 6.05 -7.02 7.34
N LEU A 159 5.85 -7.63 6.16
CA LEU A 159 5.13 -7.00 5.06
C LEU A 159 3.68 -6.66 5.43
N LEU A 160 2.98 -7.56 6.13
CA LEU A 160 1.57 -7.39 6.52
C LEU A 160 1.32 -6.09 7.31
N PRO A 161 1.94 -5.86 8.49
CA PRO A 161 1.70 -4.61 9.22
C PRO A 161 2.20 -3.38 8.46
N MET A 162 3.28 -3.48 7.68
CA MET A 162 3.77 -2.34 6.90
C MET A 162 2.76 -1.89 5.86
N VAL A 163 2.23 -2.83 5.06
CA VAL A 163 1.26 -2.50 4.00
C VAL A 163 -0.08 -2.08 4.58
N GLU A 164 -0.59 -2.75 5.61
CA GLU A 164 -1.88 -2.40 6.23
C GLU A 164 -1.84 -1.02 6.88
N LEU A 165 -0.76 -0.67 7.59
CA LEU A 165 -0.61 0.69 8.13
C LEU A 165 -0.50 1.73 7.02
N HIS A 166 0.24 1.44 5.95
CA HIS A 166 0.38 2.36 4.82
C HIS A 166 -0.97 2.61 4.12
N VAL A 167 -1.72 1.54 3.86
CA VAL A 167 -3.04 1.55 3.22
C VAL A 167 -4.06 2.27 4.10
N GLY A 168 -4.13 1.93 5.39
CA GLY A 168 -5.05 2.53 6.35
C GLY A 168 -4.83 4.04 6.50
N ILE A 169 -3.58 4.44 6.77
CA ILE A 169 -3.23 5.87 6.88
C ILE A 169 -3.48 6.59 5.55
N GLY A 170 -3.16 5.96 4.43
CA GLY A 170 -3.40 6.49 3.09
C GLY A 170 -4.89 6.73 2.82
N PHE A 171 -5.74 5.76 3.14
CA PHE A 171 -7.19 5.87 3.04
C PHE A 171 -7.74 7.01 3.89
N TYR A 172 -7.32 7.11 5.15
CA TYR A 172 -7.66 8.21 6.03
C TYR A 172 -7.30 9.58 5.43
N ARG A 173 -6.06 9.72 4.93
CA ARG A 173 -5.58 11.00 4.38
C ARG A 173 -6.24 11.38 3.09
N ILE A 174 -6.50 10.43 2.17
CA ILE A 174 -7.22 10.72 0.93
C ILE A 174 -8.61 11.27 1.25
N ALA A 175 -9.32 10.63 2.17
CA ALA A 175 -10.66 11.04 2.57
C ALA A 175 -10.70 12.46 3.19
N VAL A 176 -9.71 12.81 4.01
CA VAL A 176 -9.60 14.15 4.60
C VAL A 176 -9.14 15.18 3.56
N LYS A 177 -8.14 14.86 2.75
CA LYS A 177 -7.53 15.81 1.79
C LYS A 177 -8.51 16.24 0.71
N TRP A 178 -9.33 15.32 0.21
CA TRP A 178 -10.30 15.58 -0.85
C TRP A 178 -11.69 15.99 -0.34
N GLY A 179 -11.81 16.26 0.96
CA GLY A 179 -13.02 16.85 1.54
C GLY A 179 -14.20 15.89 1.75
N PHE A 180 -14.02 14.58 1.51
CA PHE A 180 -15.01 13.56 1.85
C PHE A 180 -15.30 13.54 3.36
N ILE A 181 -14.27 13.82 4.18
CA ILE A 181 -14.37 13.88 5.64
C ILE A 181 -14.12 15.31 6.13
N LYS A 182 -15.12 15.87 6.81
CA LYS A 182 -15.06 17.22 7.41
C LYS A 182 -14.58 17.14 8.87
N ARG A 183 -14.20 18.28 9.45
CA ARG A 183 -13.68 18.38 10.83
C ARG A 183 -14.57 17.69 11.86
N LYS A 184 -15.90 17.80 11.73
CA LYS A 184 -16.88 17.17 12.63
C LYS A 184 -16.84 15.63 12.61
N THR A 185 -16.63 15.02 11.44
CA THR A 185 -16.64 13.56 11.27
C THR A 185 -15.24 12.95 11.36
N ARG A 186 -14.18 13.77 11.34
CA ARG A 186 -12.77 13.34 11.34
C ARG A 186 -12.41 12.38 12.48
N LYS A 187 -12.87 12.66 13.71
CA LYS A 187 -12.56 11.80 14.87
C LYS A 187 -13.21 10.42 14.74
N GLY A 188 -14.47 10.37 14.28
CA GLY A 188 -15.18 9.11 14.04
C GLY A 188 -14.53 8.30 12.93
N PHE A 189 -14.18 8.96 11.82
CA PHE A 189 -13.54 8.31 10.69
C PHE A 189 -12.15 7.76 11.02
N LYS A 190 -11.34 8.51 11.78
CA LYS A 190 -10.04 8.02 12.27
C LYS A 190 -10.18 6.78 13.15
N ARG A 191 -11.20 6.73 14.02
CA ARG A 191 -11.49 5.54 14.83
C ARG A 191 -11.91 4.36 13.96
N PHE A 192 -12.78 4.60 12.98
CA PHE A 192 -13.23 3.59 12.02
C PHE A 192 -12.05 3.01 11.24
N GLU A 193 -11.18 3.85 10.69
CA GLU A 193 -10.01 3.40 9.92
C GLU A 193 -9.04 2.59 10.79
N ASN A 194 -8.74 3.04 12.02
CA ASN A 194 -7.92 2.25 12.95
C ASN A 194 -8.52 0.86 13.24
N ILE A 195 -9.85 0.77 13.41
CA ILE A 195 -10.54 -0.51 13.63
C ILE A 195 -10.44 -1.38 12.37
N LEU A 196 -10.69 -0.80 11.19
CA LEU A 196 -10.60 -1.50 9.91
C LEU A 196 -9.20 -2.08 9.67
N THR A 197 -8.17 -1.27 9.87
CA THR A 197 -6.76 -1.68 9.77
C THR A 197 -6.43 -2.79 10.78
N GLY A 198 -6.93 -2.67 12.02
CA GLY A 198 -6.77 -3.73 13.02
C GLY A 198 -7.44 -5.06 12.62
N ILE A 199 -8.62 -5.00 12.00
CA ILE A 199 -9.33 -6.19 11.50
C ILE A 199 -8.54 -6.85 10.37
N PHE A 200 -8.05 -6.09 9.38
CA PHE A 200 -7.25 -6.66 8.28
C PHE A 200 -5.94 -7.28 8.76
N ILE A 201 -5.25 -6.65 9.72
CA ILE A 201 -4.06 -7.24 10.35
C ILE A 201 -4.43 -8.56 11.05
N LEU A 202 -5.50 -8.60 11.83
CA LEU A 202 -5.93 -9.81 12.53
C LEU A 202 -6.27 -10.95 11.54
N ILE A 203 -7.06 -10.65 10.51
CA ILE A 203 -7.41 -11.61 9.45
C ILE A 203 -6.14 -12.08 8.73
N GLY A 204 -5.20 -11.18 8.43
CA GLY A 204 -3.92 -11.51 7.80
C GLY A 204 -3.08 -12.45 8.67
N LEU A 205 -3.01 -12.21 9.97
CA LEU A 205 -2.30 -13.08 10.92
C LEU A 205 -2.95 -14.47 11.00
N ILE A 206 -4.27 -14.55 11.09
CA ILE A 206 -5.01 -15.83 11.05
C ILE A 206 -4.71 -16.57 9.74
N THR A 207 -4.69 -15.85 8.62
CA THR A 207 -4.38 -16.41 7.29
C THR A 207 -2.96 -16.98 7.22
N LEU A 208 -1.97 -16.29 7.78
CA LEU A 208 -0.59 -16.80 7.85
C LEU A 208 -0.48 -18.07 8.71
N ILE A 209 -1.15 -18.10 9.86
CA ILE A 209 -1.23 -19.30 10.71
C ILE A 209 -1.92 -20.43 9.96
N ARG A 210 -2.99 -20.11 9.20
CA ARG A 210 -3.71 -21.11 8.41
C ARG A 210 -2.83 -21.71 7.33
N PHE A 211 -2.04 -20.92 6.61
CA PHE A 211 -1.08 -21.44 5.64
C PHE A 211 0.03 -22.27 6.28
N MET A 212 0.49 -21.89 7.48
CA MET A 212 1.49 -22.67 8.21
C MET A 212 0.96 -24.06 8.60
N THR A 213 -0.31 -24.13 9.04
CA THR A 213 -0.94 -25.35 9.55
C THR A 213 -1.70 -26.15 8.49
N LEU A 214 -1.72 -25.68 7.24
CA LEU A 214 -2.40 -26.38 6.16
C LEU A 214 -1.65 -27.68 5.85
N ALA A 215 -2.36 -28.81 5.87
CA ALA A 215 -1.83 -30.06 5.35
C ALA A 215 -1.72 -29.93 3.82
N VAL A 216 -0.48 -29.98 3.32
CA VAL A 216 -0.13 -29.91 1.90
C VAL A 216 0.05 -31.32 1.37
#